data_AF-A0A1U7HMN5-F1
#
_entry.id   AF-A0A1U7HMN5-F1
#
_cell.length_a   1.000
_cell.length_b   1.000
_cell.length_c   1.000
_cell.angle_alpha   90.00
_cell.angle_beta   90.00
_cell.angle_gamma   90.00
#
_symmetry.space_group_name_H-M   'P 1'
#
loop_
_entity.id
_entity.type
_entity.pdbx_description
1 polymer ?
#
loop_
_entity_poly.entity_id
_entity_poly.type
_entity_poly.pdbx_seq_one_letter_code
_entity_poly.pdbx_strand_id
1 'polypeptide(L)'
;MEKSIGQRLEQYTIKRPQEILLVEIEIGGEPDQIVIFKGFSSSLMHPTAFDPDVPILSEDAKIIKIDRLASPYNPAKPRYIQQGLTLEQMEALLAEVGS
;
A
#
# COMPACT_ATOMS: atom_id res chain seq x y z
N MET A 1 -1.33 -20.82 3.68
CA MET A 1 -0.48 -19.66 4.01
C MET A 1 -1.36 -18.44 3.86
N GLU A 2 -1.60 -17.70 4.93
CA GLU A 2 -2.29 -16.42 4.83
C GLU A 2 -1.38 -15.42 4.11
N LYS A 3 -1.94 -14.67 3.16
CA LYS A 3 -1.19 -13.65 2.44
C LYS A 3 -0.88 -12.50 3.39
N SER A 4 0.34 -11.96 3.33
CA SER A 4 0.69 -10.77 4.10
C SER A 4 -0.20 -9.59 3.70
N ILE A 5 -0.32 -8.59 4.56
CA ILE A 5 -1.12 -7.40 4.24
C ILE A 5 -0.61 -6.71 2.96
N GLY A 6 0.71 -6.61 2.75
CA GLY A 6 1.30 -6.07 1.53
C GLY A 6 0.82 -6.80 0.27
N GLN A 7 0.85 -8.14 0.29
CA GLN A 7 0.35 -8.95 -0.83
C GLN A 7 -1.15 -8.74 -1.07
N ARG A 8 -1.97 -8.60 -0.02
CA ARG A 8 -3.40 -8.33 -0.17
C ARG A 8 -3.66 -6.95 -0.80
N LEU A 9 -2.89 -5.94 -0.41
CA LEU A 9 -2.94 -4.58 -0.99
C LEU A 9 -2.49 -4.58 -2.46
N GLU A 10 -1.45 -5.34 -2.81
CA GLU A 10 -1.04 -5.53 -4.20
C GLU A 10 -2.15 -6.16 -5.04
N GLN A 11 -2.74 -7.26 -4.57
CA GLN A 11 -3.86 -7.92 -5.23
C GLN A 11 -5.08 -7.01 -5.40
N TYR A 12 -5.36 -6.16 -4.42
CA TYR A 12 -6.39 -5.14 -4.53
C TYR A 12 -6.15 -4.21 -5.72
N THR A 13 -4.92 -3.70 -5.90
CA THR A 13 -4.60 -2.80 -7.02
C THR A 13 -4.55 -3.50 -8.38
N ILE A 14 -4.32 -4.82 -8.42
CA ILE A 14 -4.51 -5.62 -9.63
C ILE A 14 -5.99 -5.66 -10.03
N LYS A 15 -6.89 -5.87 -9.05
CA LYS A 15 -8.34 -5.90 -9.28
C LYS A 15 -8.94 -4.51 -9.54
N ARG A 16 -8.32 -3.45 -9.00
CA ARG A 16 -8.70 -2.05 -9.22
C ARG A 16 -7.54 -1.27 -9.87
N PRO A 17 -7.25 -1.49 -11.17
CA PRO A 17 -6.07 -0.92 -11.85
C PRO A 17 -6.14 0.61 -12.07
N GLN A 18 -7.29 1.21 -11.75
CA GLN A 18 -7.52 2.66 -11.74
C GLN A 18 -7.22 3.30 -10.38
N GLU A 19 -6.85 2.50 -9.38
CA GLU A 19 -6.51 2.96 -8.04
C GLU A 19 -5.04 2.73 -7.72
N ILE A 20 -4.49 3.65 -6.95
CA ILE A 20 -3.15 3.59 -6.36
C ILE A 20 -3.34 3.67 -4.85
N LEU A 21 -2.61 2.86 -4.11
CA LEU A 21 -2.57 2.96 -2.66
C LEU A 21 -1.29 3.68 -2.25
N LEU A 22 -1.41 4.68 -1.39
CA LEU A 22 -0.30 5.28 -0.69
C LEU A 22 -0.42 4.85 0.77
N VAL A 23 0.50 4.00 1.20
CA VAL A 23 0.53 3.42 2.53
C VAL A 23 1.60 4.14 3.32
N GLU A 24 1.20 4.88 4.34
CA GLU A 24 2.14 5.44 5.31
C GLU A 24 2.39 4.39 6.39
N ILE A 25 3.67 4.11 6.61
CA ILE A 25 4.13 3.14 7.60
C ILE A 25 5.16 3.77 8.52
N GLU A 26 5.39 3.10 9.64
CA GLU A 26 6.48 3.38 10.56
C GLU A 26 7.30 2.10 10.74
N ILE A 27 8.61 2.17 10.50
CA ILE A 27 9.55 1.06 10.71
C ILE A 27 10.58 1.52 11.72
N GLY A 28 10.65 0.86 12.88
CA GLY A 28 11.63 1.22 13.92
C GLY A 28 11.51 2.66 14.44
N GLY A 29 10.34 3.30 14.31
CA GLY A 29 10.10 4.69 14.67
C GLY A 29 10.41 5.71 13.56
N GLU A 30 10.83 5.26 12.37
CA GLU A 30 11.02 6.11 11.20
C GLU A 30 9.82 6.01 10.26
N PRO A 31 9.23 7.15 9.85
CA PRO A 31 8.12 7.14 8.90
C PRO A 31 8.63 6.81 7.49
N ASP A 32 7.88 5.98 6.77
CA ASP A 32 8.10 5.69 5.35
C ASP A 32 6.76 5.68 4.61
N GLN A 33 6.82 5.81 3.29
CA GLN A 33 5.65 5.79 2.41
C GLN A 33 5.86 4.79 1.29
N ILE A 34 4.91 3.87 1.16
CA ILE A 34 4.88 2.86 0.11
C ILE A 34 3.78 3.20 -0.87
N VAL A 35 4.12 3.27 -2.16
CA VAL A 35 3.14 3.33 -3.24
C VAL A 35 2.90 1.93 -3.78
N ILE A 36 1.63 1.53 -3.87
CA ILE A 36 1.20 0.26 -4.43
C ILE A 36 0.33 0.52 -5.66
N PHE A 37 0.71 -0.04 -6.80
CA PHE A 37 0.00 0.13 -8.06
C PHE A 37 0.14 -1.09 -8.96
N LYS A 38 -0.98 -1.62 -9.46
CA LYS A 38 -1.04 -2.76 -10.38
C LYS A 38 -0.22 -3.98 -9.91
N GLY A 39 -0.22 -4.24 -8.60
CA GLY A 39 0.48 -5.38 -8.02
C GLY A 39 1.96 -5.15 -7.71
N PHE A 40 2.47 -3.94 -7.89
CA PHE A 40 3.83 -3.57 -7.53
C PHE A 40 3.80 -2.60 -6.34
N SER A 41 4.64 -2.84 -5.34
CA SER A 41 4.87 -1.95 -4.20
C SER A 41 6.27 -1.33 -4.29
N SER A 42 6.41 -0.06 -3.90
CA SER A 42 7.68 0.67 -3.93
C SER A 42 7.74 1.68 -2.78
N SER A 43 8.80 1.63 -1.97
CA SER A 43 9.08 2.64 -0.94
C SER A 43 9.57 3.94 -1.59
N LEU A 44 9.14 5.09 -1.06
CA LEU A 44 9.55 6.41 -1.50
C LEU A 44 10.77 6.95 -0.74
N MET A 45 11.03 6.52 0.50
CA MET A 45 12.13 7.04 1.32
C MET A 45 13.34 6.10 1.38
N HIS A 46 13.13 4.79 1.31
CA HIS A 46 14.22 3.83 1.37
C HIS A 46 14.52 3.25 -0.01
N PRO A 47 15.80 3.21 -0.43
CA PRO A 47 16.19 2.38 -1.58
C PRO A 47 15.78 0.95 -1.24
N THR A 48 14.95 0.36 -2.09
CA THR A 48 14.39 -0.99 -1.97
C THR A 48 15.40 -1.97 -1.40
N ALA A 49 14.97 -2.75 -0.40
CA ALA A 49 15.60 -4.04 -0.13
C ALA A 49 15.62 -4.80 -1.48
N PHE A 50 16.81 -5.06 -1.98
CA PHE A 50 17.05 -5.59 -3.33
C PHE A 50 16.61 -7.06 -3.48
N ASP A 51 15.99 -7.61 -2.44
CA ASP A 51 15.61 -9.00 -2.33
C ASP A 51 14.11 -9.16 -2.63
N PRO A 52 13.73 -9.72 -3.79
CA PRO A 52 12.33 -9.89 -4.19
C PRO A 52 11.55 -10.86 -3.30
N ASP A 53 12.24 -11.62 -2.44
CA ASP A 53 11.60 -12.53 -1.47
C ASP A 53 11.29 -11.86 -0.11
N VAL A 54 11.73 -10.62 0.12
CA VAL A 54 11.43 -9.88 1.35
C VAL A 54 10.19 -9.00 1.16
N PRO A 55 9.09 -9.23 1.89
CA PRO A 55 7.92 -8.36 1.84
C PRO A 55 8.31 -6.93 2.23
N ILE A 56 7.99 -5.94 1.38
CA ILE A 56 8.25 -4.52 1.68
C ILE A 56 7.55 -4.07 2.97
N LEU A 57 6.38 -4.66 3.25
CA LEU A 57 5.74 -4.60 4.57
C LEU A 57 6.18 -5.80 5.40
N SER A 58 7.35 -5.70 6.04
CA SER A 58 7.83 -6.64 7.07
C SER A 58 6.88 -6.67 8.27
N GLU A 59 6.94 -7.70 9.12
CA GLU A 59 6.14 -7.78 10.35
C GLU A 59 6.37 -6.59 11.30
N ASP A 60 7.54 -5.96 11.22
CA ASP A 60 7.92 -4.78 12.02
C ASP A 60 7.36 -3.46 11.48
N ALA A 61 6.77 -3.45 10.27
CA ALA A 61 6.22 -2.26 9.66
C ALA A 61 4.79 -1.99 10.15
N LYS A 62 4.61 -0.90 10.89
CA LYS A 62 3.29 -0.50 11.38
C LYS A 62 2.60 0.39 10.35
N ILE A 63 1.45 -0.04 9.83
CA ILE A 63 0.62 0.81 8.97
C ILE A 63 -0.02 1.91 9.81
N ILE A 64 0.30 3.17 9.45
CA ILE A 64 -0.24 4.37 10.10
C ILE A 64 -1.54 4.77 9.42
N LYS A 65 -1.54 4.87 8.08
CA LYS A 65 -2.73 5.15 7.29
C LYS A 65 -2.57 4.68 5.84
N ILE A 66 -3.70 4.53 5.17
CA ILE A 66 -3.77 4.18 3.75
C ILE A 66 -4.62 5.22 3.03
N ASP A 67 -4.06 5.83 2.00
CA ASP A 67 -4.78 6.70 1.09
C ASP A 67 -5.02 5.97 -0.23
N ARG A 68 -6.22 6.15 -0.78
CA ARG A 68 -6.61 5.66 -2.11
C ARG A 68 -6.60 6.82 -3.08
N LEU A 69 -5.83 6.70 -4.15
CA LEU A 69 -5.67 7.70 -5.18
C LEU A 69 -6.16 7.16 -6.53
N ALA A 70 -6.64 8.05 -7.39
CA ALA A 70 -6.98 7.71 -8.77
C ALA A 70 -5.73 7.74 -9.66
N SER A 71 -5.61 6.73 -10.51
CA SER A 71 -4.62 6.68 -11.60
C SER A 71 -5.09 7.53 -12.79
N PRO A 72 -4.18 8.19 -13.54
CA PRO A 72 -2.72 8.22 -13.37
C PRO A 72 -2.26 9.02 -12.14
N TYR A 73 -1.18 8.56 -11.49
CA TYR A 73 -0.57 9.28 -10.38
C TYR A 73 0.04 10.60 -10.86
N ASN A 74 -0.35 11.71 -10.25
CA ASN A 74 0.27 13.01 -10.47
C ASN A 74 0.81 13.53 -9.13
N PRO A 75 2.13 13.52 -8.88
CA PRO A 75 2.68 13.97 -7.61
C PRO A 75 2.48 15.46 -7.33
N ALA A 76 2.29 16.29 -8.36
CA ALA A 76 2.00 17.71 -8.18
C ALA A 76 0.53 17.97 -7.83
N LYS A 77 -0.37 17.05 -8.22
CA LYS A 77 -1.82 17.13 -7.96
C LYS A 77 -2.40 15.72 -7.75
N PRO A 78 -2.09 15.07 -6.60
CA PRO A 78 -2.62 13.75 -6.30
C PRO A 78 -4.15 13.80 -6.23
N ARG A 79 -4.80 12.84 -6.89
CA ARG A 79 -6.26 12.74 -6.94
C ARG A 79 -6.74 11.74 -5.90
N TYR A 80 -7.00 12.19 -4.69
CA TYR A 80 -7.50 11.33 -3.63
C TYR A 80 -8.95 10.91 -3.88
N ILE A 81 -9.18 9.60 -3.86
CA ILE A 81 -10.50 8.96 -3.78
C ILE A 81 -10.93 8.91 -2.31
N GLN A 82 -10.01 8.53 -1.43
CA GLN A 82 -10.23 8.41 0.00
C GLN A 82 -8.90 8.57 0.74
N GLN A 83 -8.93 9.17 1.93
CA GLN A 83 -7.72 9.44 2.72
C GLN A 83 -7.90 8.97 4.16
N GLY A 84 -6.77 8.67 4.82
CA GLY A 84 -6.71 8.39 6.23
C GLY A 84 -7.38 7.08 6.62
N LEU A 85 -7.40 6.08 5.72
CA LEU A 85 -7.96 4.78 6.06
C LEU A 85 -7.09 4.10 7.10
N THR A 86 -7.70 3.61 8.17
CA THR A 86 -7.05 2.65 9.06
C THR A 86 -6.89 1.32 8.34
N LEU A 87 -6.01 0.47 8.88
CA LEU A 87 -5.85 -0.89 8.38
C LEU A 87 -7.19 -1.64 8.36
N GLU A 88 -7.97 -1.57 9.45
CA GLU A 88 -9.27 -2.23 9.56
C GLU A 88 -10.27 -1.78 8.47
N GLN A 89 -10.32 -0.47 8.18
CA GLN A 89 -11.17 0.06 7.11
C GLN A 89 -10.70 -0.43 5.74
N MET A 90 -9.38 -0.53 5.54
CA MET A 90 -8.84 -1.07 4.30
C MET A 90 -9.13 -2.57 4.19
N GLU A 91 -9.09 -3.34 5.27
CA GLU A 91 -9.44 -4.76 5.26
C GLU A 91 -10.88 -5.03 4.82
N ALA A 92 -11.82 -4.16 5.19
CA ALA A 92 -13.19 -4.24 4.67
C ALA A 92 -13.22 -4.09 3.13
N LEU A 93 -12.45 -3.15 2.57
CA LEU A 93 -12.33 -2.96 1.12
C LEU A 93 -11.60 -4.13 0.44
N LEU A 94 -10.62 -4.73 1.10
CA LEU A 94 -9.93 -5.94 0.62
C LEU A 94 -10.90 -7.14 0.55
N ALA A 95 -11.76 -7.28 1.56
CA ALA A 95 -12.78 -8.33 1.59
C ALA A 95 -13.81 -8.19 0.47
N GLU A 96 -14.23 -6.96 0.13
CA GLU A 96 -15.15 -6.69 -0.99
C GLU A 96 -14.63 -7.21 -2.33
N VAL A 97 -13.32 -7.13 -2.56
CA VAL A 97 -12.69 -7.59 -3.80
C VAL A 97 -12.25 -9.04 -3.74
N GLY A 98 -12.40 -9.73 -2.59
CA GLY A 98 -11.98 -11.12 -2.37
C GLY A 98 -10.46 -11.30 -2.37
N SER A 99 -9.72 -10.38 -1.75
CA SER A 99 -8.24 -10.35 -1.72
C SER A 99 -7.62 -10.68 -0.35
#